data_AF-R0DZQ2-F1
#
_entry.id   AF-R0DZQ2-F1
#
_cell.length_a   1.000
_cell.length_b   1.000
_cell.length_c   1.000
_cell.angle_alpha   90.00
_cell.angle_beta   90.00
_cell.angle_gamma   90.00
#
_symmetry.space_group_name_H-M   'P 1'
#
loop_
_entity.id
_entity.type
_entity.pdbx_description
1 polymer ?
#
loop_
_entity_poly.entity_id
_entity_poly.type
_entity_poly.pdbx_seq_one_letter_code
_entity_poly.pdbx_strand_id
1 'polypeptide(L)'
;MSAKVQVDKYFTALERLKARGEPISNDAVALEAGSGRGSIKKSRPAYAELIAAINAAAKQQAEAKVASDPMPGMRKDIEDLTRRLDQSLDREVALLHELYDLRAKAKQLAEENRLLKLGRLVPVQ
;
A
#
# COMPACT_ATOMS: atom_id res chain seq x y z
N MET A 1 12.75 38.95 -28.52
CA MET A 1 12.66 37.48 -28.70
C MET A 1 11.38 37.19 -29.44
N SER A 2 11.43 36.55 -30.61
CA SER A 2 10.23 36.19 -31.37
C SER A 2 9.35 35.21 -30.57
N ALA A 3 8.03 35.34 -30.66
CA ALA A 3 7.08 34.49 -29.93
C ALA A 3 7.33 32.99 -30.17
N LYS A 4 7.78 32.61 -31.38
CA LYS A 4 8.17 31.22 -31.71
C LYS A 4 9.31 30.69 -30.84
N VAL A 5 10.40 31.46 -30.71
CA VAL A 5 11.58 31.07 -29.90
C VAL A 5 11.21 30.85 -28.44
N GLN A 6 10.21 31.57 -27.93
CA GLN A 6 9.72 31.39 -26.57
C GLN A 6 8.88 30.12 -26.41
N VAL A 7 8.04 29.80 -27.41
CA VAL A 7 7.24 28.57 -27.42
C VAL A 7 8.13 27.34 -27.50
N ASP A 8 9.16 27.36 -28.35
CA ASP A 8 10.11 26.26 -28.48
C ASP A 8 10.85 25.98 -27.16
N LYS A 9 11.24 27.04 -26.43
CA LYS A 9 11.81 26.90 -25.09
C LYS A 9 10.87 26.19 -24.12
N TYR A 10 9.58 26.52 -24.13
CA TYR A 10 8.61 25.84 -23.28
C TYR A 10 8.39 24.37 -23.66
N PHE A 11 8.43 24.03 -24.95
CA PHE A 11 8.40 22.62 -25.37
C PHE A 11 9.64 21.86 -24.90
N THR A 12 10.84 22.44 -25.01
CA THR A 12 12.05 21.79 -24.47
C THR A 12 12.00 21.61 -22.96
N ALA A 13 11.40 22.56 -22.23
CA ALA A 13 11.18 22.47 -20.80
C ALA A 13 10.16 21.38 -20.43
N LEU A 14 9.08 21.24 -21.21
CA LEU A 14 8.11 20.15 -21.05
C LEU A 14 8.76 18.78 -21.20
N GLU A 15 9.62 18.58 -22.20
CA GLU A 15 10.32 17.30 -22.41
C GLU A 15 11.29 16.99 -21.25
N ARG A 16 11.97 18.00 -20.70
CA ARG A 16 12.81 17.81 -19.50
C ARG A 16 11.99 17.38 -18.29
N LEU A 17 10.83 18.00 -18.06
CA LEU A 17 9.94 17.64 -16.95
C LEU A 17 9.38 16.22 -17.10
N LYS A 18 9.01 15.82 -18.33
CA LYS A 18 8.62 14.44 -18.63
C LYS A 18 9.73 13.45 -18.31
N ALA A 19 10.96 13.73 -18.73
CA ALA A 19 12.11 12.86 -18.48
C ALA A 19 12.45 12.71 -16.99
N ARG A 20 12.25 13.77 -16.18
CA ARG A 20 12.48 13.74 -14.73
C ARG A 20 11.28 13.18 -13.93
N GLY A 21 10.13 12.99 -14.55
CA GLY A 21 8.91 12.54 -13.86
C GLY A 21 8.35 13.54 -12.85
N GLU A 22 8.75 14.81 -12.93
CA GLU A 22 8.27 15.89 -12.05
C GLU A 22 6.83 16.30 -12.39
N PRO A 23 6.07 16.89 -11.46
CA PRO A 23 4.70 17.32 -11.72
C PRO A 23 4.59 18.29 -12.90
N ILE A 24 3.88 17.87 -13.94
CA ILE A 24 3.70 18.68 -15.16
C ILE A 24 2.53 19.66 -14.96
N SER A 25 2.82 20.96 -15.06
CA SER A 25 1.82 22.03 -15.07
C SER A 25 2.33 23.23 -15.87
N ASN A 26 1.42 24.14 -16.24
CA ASN A 26 1.81 25.37 -16.97
C ASN A 26 2.85 26.19 -16.18
N ASP A 27 2.72 26.26 -14.86
CA ASP A 27 3.66 26.99 -14.01
C ASP A 27 4.99 26.26 -13.86
N ALA A 28 4.97 24.92 -13.80
CA ALA A 28 6.20 24.11 -13.78
C ALA A 28 7.00 24.27 -15.08
N VAL A 29 6.33 24.20 -16.24
CA VAL A 29 6.95 24.40 -17.55
C VAL A 29 7.49 25.82 -17.71
N ALA A 30 6.75 26.82 -17.23
CA ALA A 30 7.21 28.21 -17.24
C ALA A 30 8.49 28.39 -16.41
N LEU A 31 8.50 27.84 -15.19
CA LEU A 31 9.63 27.93 -14.27
C LEU A 31 10.87 27.18 -14.80
N GLU A 32 10.69 25.99 -15.36
CA GLU A 32 11.75 25.19 -15.97
C GLU A 32 12.39 25.89 -17.19
N ALA A 33 11.59 26.66 -17.95
CA ALA A 33 12.09 27.49 -19.05
C ALA A 33 12.71 28.82 -18.60
N GLY A 34 12.84 29.05 -17.29
CA GLY A 34 13.40 30.29 -16.72
C GLY A 34 12.44 31.48 -16.78
N SER A 35 11.14 31.24 -16.94
CA SER A 35 10.09 32.27 -16.91
C SER A 35 9.36 32.29 -15.56
N GLY A 36 8.76 33.43 -15.20
CA GLY A 36 7.94 33.53 -13.99
C GLY A 36 6.67 32.67 -14.07
N ARG A 37 6.13 32.26 -12.92
CA ARG A 37 4.82 31.61 -12.83
C ARG A 37 3.75 32.48 -13.50
N GLY A 38 2.79 31.86 -14.19
CA GLY A 38 1.76 32.57 -14.96
C GLY A 38 2.22 33.18 -16.29
N SER A 39 3.46 32.92 -16.74
CA SER A 39 3.94 33.39 -18.07
C SER A 39 3.21 32.72 -19.24
N ILE A 40 2.75 31.48 -19.05
CA ILE A 40 1.96 30.73 -20.04
C ILE A 40 0.47 31.04 -19.81
N LYS A 41 -0.06 32.00 -20.57
CA LYS A 41 -1.47 32.43 -20.47
C LYS A 41 -2.36 31.79 -21.54
N LYS A 42 -3.51 31.25 -21.13
CA LYS A 42 -4.52 30.65 -22.03
C LYS A 42 -5.08 31.61 -23.09
N SER A 43 -5.09 32.92 -22.81
CA SER A 43 -5.59 33.94 -23.73
C SER A 43 -4.69 34.18 -24.95
N ARG A 44 -3.45 33.68 -24.94
CA ARG A 44 -2.52 33.84 -26.06
C ARG A 44 -2.66 32.66 -27.02
N PRO A 45 -3.10 32.88 -28.28
CA PRO A 45 -3.31 31.79 -29.23
C PRO A 45 -2.01 31.03 -29.56
N ALA A 46 -0.85 31.71 -29.50
CA ALA A 46 0.46 31.10 -29.70
C ALA A 46 0.80 29.99 -28.67
N TYR A 47 0.09 29.92 -27.53
CA TYR A 47 0.30 28.90 -26.50
C TYR A 47 -0.76 27.80 -26.52
N ALA A 48 -1.74 27.84 -27.42
CA ALA A 48 -2.85 26.88 -27.45
C ALA A 48 -2.34 25.43 -27.61
N GLU A 49 -1.44 25.20 -28.57
CA GLU A 49 -0.83 23.89 -28.83
C GLU A 49 0.03 23.41 -27.65
N LEU A 50 0.83 24.31 -27.08
CA LEU A 50 1.65 24.04 -25.91
C LEU A 50 0.80 23.63 -24.71
N ILE A 51 -0.27 24.38 -24.41
CA ILE A 51 -1.18 24.09 -23.29
C ILE A 51 -1.86 22.73 -23.50
N ALA A 52 -2.26 22.40 -24.73
CA ALA A 52 -2.81 21.09 -25.04
C ALA A 52 -1.78 19.97 -24.77
N ALA A 53 -0.52 20.15 -25.20
CA ALA A 53 0.55 19.20 -24.94
C ALA A 53 0.87 19.04 -23.44
N ILE A 54 0.87 20.13 -22.68
CA ILE A 54 1.07 20.11 -21.21
C ILE A 54 -0.06 19.33 -20.54
N ASN A 55 -1.32 19.60 -20.90
CA ASN A 55 -2.46 18.91 -20.33
C ASN A 55 -2.45 17.41 -20.66
N ALA A 56 -2.11 17.05 -21.91
CA ALA A 56 -1.98 15.65 -22.31
C ALA A 56 -0.89 14.93 -21.51
N ALA A 57 0.28 15.55 -21.34
CA ALA A 57 1.39 15.00 -20.57
C ALA A 57 1.05 14.87 -19.07
N ALA A 58 0.39 15.88 -18.48
CA ALA A 58 -0.07 15.83 -17.10
C ALA A 58 -1.10 14.71 -16.88
N LYS A 59 -2.01 14.50 -17.84
CA LYS A 59 -2.98 13.41 -17.79
C LYS A 59 -2.30 12.04 -17.86
N GLN A 60 -1.36 11.85 -18.78
CA GLN A 60 -0.58 10.61 -18.88
C GLN A 60 0.20 10.31 -17.58
N GLN A 61 0.79 11.34 -16.96
CA GLN A 61 1.50 11.19 -15.70
C GLN A 61 0.57 10.78 -14.54
N ALA A 62 -0.66 11.32 -14.50
CA ALA A 62 -1.65 10.95 -13.51
C ALA A 62 -2.14 9.50 -13.71
N GLU A 63 -2.40 9.10 -14.94
CA GLU A 63 -2.81 7.73 -15.29
C GLU A 63 -1.72 6.70 -14.93
N ALA A 64 -0.45 7.01 -15.21
CA ALA A 64 0.67 6.15 -14.83
C ALA A 64 0.80 5.98 -13.31
N LYS A 65 0.55 7.03 -12.52
CA LYS A 65 0.56 6.96 -11.05
C LYS A 65 -0.57 6.08 -10.50
N VAL A 66 -1.76 6.18 -11.07
CA VAL A 66 -2.93 5.37 -10.66
C VAL A 66 -2.72 3.91 -11.02
N ALA A 67 -2.17 3.61 -12.21
CA ALA A 67 -1.85 2.25 -12.62
C ALA A 67 -0.78 1.58 -11.72
N SER A 68 0.07 2.38 -11.09
CA SER A 68 1.12 1.91 -10.18
C SER A 68 0.69 1.84 -8.72
N ASP A 69 -0.53 2.25 -8.34
CA ASP A 69 -0.92 2.33 -6.93
C ASP A 69 -1.06 0.92 -6.31
N PRO A 70 -0.09 0.46 -5.48
CA PRO A 70 -0.14 -0.89 -4.91
C PRO A 70 -1.07 -0.96 -3.70
N MET A 71 -1.64 0.17 -3.29
CA MET A 71 -2.41 0.32 -2.06
C MET A 71 -3.60 -0.63 -1.94
N PRO A 72 -4.38 -0.94 -3.00
CA PRO A 72 -5.46 -1.91 -2.90
C PRO A 72 -4.96 -3.34 -2.61
N GLY A 73 -3.86 -3.75 -3.23
CA GLY A 73 -3.24 -5.06 -3.00
C GLY A 73 -2.70 -5.18 -1.59
N MET A 74 -1.94 -4.17 -1.14
CA MET A 74 -1.41 -4.12 0.22
C MET A 74 -2.50 -4.14 1.30
N ARG A 75 -3.64 -3.47 1.08
CA ARG A 75 -4.78 -3.52 2.00
C ARG A 75 -5.36 -4.93 2.11
N LYS A 76 -5.52 -5.62 0.99
CA LYS A 76 -6.01 -7.00 0.96
C LYS A 76 -5.03 -7.95 1.66
N ASP A 77 -3.74 -7.79 1.43
CA ASP A 77 -2.70 -8.60 2.07
C ASP A 77 -2.71 -8.42 3.59
N ILE A 78 -2.89 -7.17 4.07
CA ILE A 78 -3.03 -6.89 5.51
C ILE A 78 -4.26 -7.61 6.07
N GLU A 79 -5.41 -7.51 5.41
CA GLU A 79 -6.65 -8.15 5.86
C GLU A 79 -6.51 -9.68 5.91
N ASP A 80 -5.90 -10.27 4.88
CA ASP A 80 -5.64 -11.71 4.80
C ASP A 80 -4.63 -12.16 5.89
N LEU A 81 -3.60 -11.37 6.18
CA LEU A 81 -2.64 -11.64 7.25
C LEU A 81 -3.28 -11.54 8.63
N THR A 82 -4.09 -10.50 8.89
CA THR A 82 -4.83 -10.35 10.14
C THR A 82 -5.75 -11.54 10.38
N ARG A 83 -6.55 -11.93 9.37
CA ARG A 83 -7.43 -13.09 9.48
C ARG A 83 -6.67 -14.38 9.80
N ARG A 84 -5.50 -14.60 9.16
CA ARG A 84 -4.67 -15.79 9.42
C ARG A 84 -4.07 -15.78 10.82
N LEU A 85 -3.67 -14.60 11.32
CA LEU A 85 -3.15 -14.44 12.67
C LEU A 85 -4.23 -14.76 13.71
N ASP A 86 -5.42 -14.19 13.57
CA ASP A 86 -6.54 -14.44 14.48
C ASP A 86 -6.90 -15.93 14.52
N GLN A 87 -7.00 -16.57 13.36
CA GLN A 87 -7.25 -18.02 13.27
C GLN A 87 -6.15 -18.86 13.91
N SER A 88 -4.89 -18.43 13.85
CA SER A 88 -3.78 -19.14 14.50
C SER A 88 -3.86 -18.98 16.01
N LEU A 89 -4.14 -17.77 16.48
CA LEU A 89 -4.24 -17.46 17.90
C LEU A 89 -5.40 -18.23 18.56
N ASP A 90 -6.56 -18.27 17.91
CA ASP A 90 -7.71 -19.03 18.40
C ASP A 90 -7.38 -20.53 18.57
N ARG A 91 -6.67 -21.11 17.59
CA ARG A 91 -6.23 -22.51 17.67
C ARG A 91 -5.22 -22.74 18.77
N GLU A 92 -4.25 -21.84 18.94
CA GLU A 92 -3.26 -21.94 20.01
C GLU A 92 -3.91 -21.89 21.40
N VAL A 93 -4.87 -20.99 21.61
CA VAL A 93 -5.62 -20.90 22.87
C VAL A 93 -6.41 -22.17 23.12
N ALA A 94 -7.13 -22.70 22.11
CA ALA A 94 -7.86 -23.95 22.24
C ALA A 94 -6.95 -25.13 22.58
N LEU A 95 -5.79 -25.25 21.92
CA LEU A 95 -4.81 -26.29 22.19
C LEU A 95 -4.19 -26.17 23.58
N LEU A 96 -3.95 -24.95 24.08
CA LEU A 96 -3.48 -24.73 25.45
C LEU A 96 -4.50 -25.21 26.49
N HIS A 97 -5.78 -24.92 26.27
CA HIS A 97 -6.87 -25.42 27.10
C HIS A 97 -6.94 -26.95 27.10
N GLU A 98 -6.92 -27.57 25.91
CA GLU A 98 -6.95 -29.03 25.79
C GLU A 98 -5.73 -29.68 26.47
N LEU A 99 -4.55 -29.11 26.31
CA LEU A 99 -3.32 -29.59 26.92
C LEU A 99 -3.36 -29.46 28.46
N TYR A 100 -3.98 -28.42 28.99
CA TYR A 100 -4.21 -28.28 30.43
C TYR A 100 -5.12 -29.40 30.96
N ASP A 101 -6.25 -29.63 30.31
CA ASP A 101 -7.22 -30.66 30.69
C ASP A 101 -6.63 -32.06 30.59
N LEU A 102 -5.88 -32.34 29.52
CA LEU A 102 -5.18 -33.63 29.34
C LEU A 102 -4.13 -33.85 30.43
N ARG A 103 -3.37 -32.82 30.81
CA ARG A 103 -2.41 -32.91 31.92
C ARG A 103 -3.10 -33.17 33.26
N ALA A 104 -4.25 -32.55 33.52
CA ALA A 104 -5.03 -32.79 34.72
C ALA A 104 -5.52 -34.25 34.78
N LYS A 105 -6.13 -34.74 33.68
CA LYS A 105 -6.58 -36.12 33.54
C LYS A 105 -5.44 -37.13 33.69
N ALA A 106 -4.29 -36.87 33.06
CA ALA A 106 -3.14 -37.75 33.17
C ALA A 106 -2.62 -37.86 34.61
N LYS A 107 -2.58 -36.74 35.36
CA LYS A 107 -2.22 -36.75 36.78
C LYS A 107 -3.23 -37.53 37.63
N GLN A 108 -4.52 -37.32 37.39
CA GLN A 108 -5.58 -38.05 38.09
C GLN A 108 -5.47 -39.56 37.87
N LEU A 109 -5.39 -39.98 36.60
CA LEU A 109 -5.25 -41.40 36.23
C LEU A 109 -3.96 -42.01 36.79
N ALA A 110 -2.87 -41.24 36.86
CA ALA A 110 -1.62 -41.70 37.46
C ALA A 110 -1.78 -41.96 38.97
N GLU A 111 -2.48 -41.09 39.69
CA GLU A 111 -2.74 -41.30 41.12
C GLU A 111 -3.73 -42.44 41.37
N GLU A 112 -4.80 -42.55 40.57
CA GLU A 112 -5.73 -43.69 40.64
C GLU A 112 -4.99 -45.02 40.40
N ASN A 113 -4.12 -45.09 39.38
CA ASN A 113 -3.26 -46.26 39.15
C ASN A 113 -2.32 -46.54 40.33
N ARG A 114 -1.78 -45.51 40.97
CA ARG A 114 -0.91 -45.66 42.15
C ARG A 114 -1.69 -46.23 43.33
N LEU A 115 -2.89 -45.73 43.59
CA LEU A 115 -3.77 -46.21 44.65
C LEU A 115 -4.24 -47.64 44.41
N LEU A 116 -4.56 -47.99 43.16
CA LEU A 116 -4.88 -49.36 42.74
C LEU A 116 -3.73 -50.32 43.03
N LYS A 117 -2.50 -49.97 42.65
CA LYS A 117 -1.30 -50.79 42.91
C LYS A 117 -1.04 -50.99 44.40
N LEU A 118 -1.45 -50.04 45.24
CA LEU A 118 -1.33 -50.13 46.70
C LEU A 118 -2.52 -50.87 47.34
N GLY A 119 -3.51 -51.32 46.56
CA GLY A 119 -4.73 -51.97 47.07
C GLY A 119 -5.67 -51.04 47.83
N ARG A 120 -5.58 -49.71 47.61
CA ARG A 120 -6.29 -48.67 48.37
C ARG A 120 -7.41 -47.98 47.60
N LEU A 121 -7.66 -48.39 46.35
CA LEU A 121 -8.75 -47.81 45.57
C LEU A 121 -10.08 -48.43 45.99
N VAL A 122 -11.02 -47.61 46.44
CA VAL A 122 -12.40 -48.02 46.72
C VAL A 122 -13.24 -47.75 45.47
N PRO A 123 -13.94 -48.75 44.90
CA PRO A 123 -14.84 -48.51 43.78
C PRO A 123 -16.00 -47.61 44.23
N VAL A 124 -16.26 -46.55 43.48
CA VAL A 124 -17.47 -45.74 43.65
C VAL A 124 -18.62 -46.52 42.99
N GLN A 125 -19.65 -46.88 43.76
CA GLN A 125 -20.88 -47.52 43.27
C GLN A 125 -21.70 -46.58 42.40
#